data_AF-A0A842N1X0-F1
#
_entry.id   AF-A0A842N1X0-F1
#
_cell.length_a   1.000
_cell.length_b   1.000
_cell.length_c   1.000
_cell.angle_alpha   90.00
_cell.angle_beta   90.00
_cell.angle_gamma   90.00
#
_symmetry.space_group_name_H-M   'P 1'
#
loop_
_entity.id
_entity.type
_entity.pdbx_description
1 polymer ?
#
loop_
_entity_poly.entity_id
_entity_poly.type
_entity_poly.pdbx_seq_one_letter_code
_entity_poly.pdbx_strand_id
1 'polypeptide(L)'
;MIKPFYAPKKFEEIYKHAKSRGKIIGLVTPMPLCFFEEDFREELVKNRSLHGGPCQLSSGSNFVVDYNGDILPCTHMTGFPVGNIFTNENVLKKENFLEMYNSPEEIPSKFREKMSRTASTKCDAPKCDQSCTGGCPLIWKVFDPEEEIPGIELQQEWDKVAKD
;
A
#
# COMPACT_ATOMS: atom_id res chain seq x y z
N MET A 1 -10.10 -16.98 5.36
CA MET A 1 -9.21 -15.80 5.38
C MET A 1 -10.06 -14.58 5.65
N ILE A 2 -9.61 -13.61 6.46
CA ILE A 2 -10.40 -12.40 6.76
C ILE A 2 -10.39 -11.51 5.52
N LYS A 3 -11.56 -11.08 5.03
CA LYS A 3 -11.65 -10.17 3.88
C LYS A 3 -11.01 -8.81 4.19
N PRO A 4 -10.38 -8.14 3.20
CA PRO A 4 -9.68 -6.87 3.42
C PRO A 4 -10.55 -5.78 4.05
N PHE A 5 -11.85 -5.75 3.73
CA PHE A 5 -12.80 -4.76 4.23
C PHE A 5 -13.01 -4.77 5.75
N TYR A 6 -12.83 -5.92 6.42
CA TYR A 6 -13.07 -6.01 7.87
C TYR A 6 -12.00 -5.31 8.71
N ALA A 7 -10.76 -5.25 8.23
CA ALA A 7 -9.66 -4.61 8.96
C ALA A 7 -9.87 -3.10 9.17
N PRO A 8 -10.27 -2.30 8.16
CA PRO A 8 -10.67 -0.90 8.31
C PRO A 8 -11.77 -0.67 9.35
N LYS A 9 -12.84 -1.47 9.32
CA LYS A 9 -13.95 -1.32 10.28
C LYS A 9 -13.49 -1.64 11.72
N LYS A 10 -12.62 -2.64 11.90
CA LYS A 10 -11.98 -2.89 13.21
C LYS A 10 -11.01 -1.79 13.63
N PHE A 11 -10.25 -1.24 12.70
CA PHE A 11 -9.41 -0.07 12.99
C PHE A 11 -10.25 1.12 13.45
N GLU A 12 -11.41 1.36 12.85
CA GLU A 12 -12.33 2.43 13.28
C GLU A 12 -12.79 2.26 14.73
N GLU A 13 -13.16 1.04 15.15
CA GLU A 13 -13.50 0.74 16.55
C GLU A 13 -12.34 1.06 17.51
N ILE A 14 -11.13 0.59 17.17
CA ILE A 14 -9.92 0.78 17.99
C ILE A 14 -9.54 2.27 18.04
N TYR A 15 -9.63 2.96 16.91
CA TYR A 15 -9.31 4.38 16.81
C TYR A 15 -10.26 5.22 17.65
N LYS A 16 -11.59 4.97 17.59
CA LYS A 16 -12.58 5.65 18.44
C LYS A 16 -12.29 5.40 19.93
N HIS A 17 -11.93 4.18 20.30
CA HIS A 17 -11.59 3.81 21.67
C HIS A 17 -10.29 4.47 22.17
N ALA A 18 -9.28 4.60 21.31
CA ALA A 18 -8.04 5.30 21.64
C ALA A 18 -8.29 6.81 21.77
N LYS A 19 -9.05 7.39 20.82
CA LYS A 19 -9.42 8.81 20.82
C LYS A 19 -10.19 9.20 22.07
N SER A 20 -11.10 8.34 22.55
CA SER A 20 -11.83 8.58 23.81
C SER A 20 -10.92 8.63 25.05
N ARG A 21 -9.65 8.23 24.92
CA ARG A 21 -8.61 8.29 25.96
C ARG A 21 -7.55 9.35 25.66
N GLY A 22 -7.83 10.27 24.74
CA GLY A 22 -6.90 11.32 24.33
C GLY A 22 -5.68 10.79 23.57
N LYS A 23 -5.79 9.62 22.92
CA LYS A 23 -4.72 9.05 22.10
C LYS A 23 -5.14 9.03 20.63
N ILE A 24 -4.26 9.52 19.76
CA ILE A 24 -4.38 9.37 18.31
C ILE A 24 -3.49 8.21 17.89
N ILE A 25 -4.04 7.29 17.10
CA ILE A 25 -3.33 6.13 16.57
C ILE A 25 -3.38 6.16 15.05
N GLY A 26 -2.32 5.68 14.41
CA GLY A 26 -2.24 5.59 12.95
C GLY A 26 -2.44 4.16 12.47
N LEU A 27 -3.12 4.00 11.33
CA LEU A 27 -3.06 2.79 10.53
C LEU A 27 -1.84 2.88 9.62
N VAL A 28 -0.90 1.95 9.82
CA VAL A 28 0.36 1.90 9.06
C VAL A 28 0.20 1.10 7.76
N THR A 29 -0.67 0.10 7.77
CA THR A 29 -0.93 -0.73 6.59
C THR A 29 -1.72 0.06 5.54
N PRO A 30 -1.23 0.18 4.30
CA PRO A 30 -1.98 0.84 3.24
C PRO A 30 -3.25 0.05 2.92
N MET A 31 -4.41 0.66 3.11
CA MET A 31 -5.73 0.13 2.77
C MET A 31 -6.42 1.08 1.79
N PRO A 32 -7.32 0.59 0.92
CA PRO A 32 -8.17 1.45 0.12
C PRO A 32 -8.90 2.47 0.99
N LEU A 33 -8.77 3.77 0.67
CA LEU A 33 -9.41 4.82 1.48
C LEU A 33 -10.93 4.82 1.37
N CYS A 34 -11.48 4.26 0.29
CA CYS A 34 -12.90 4.01 0.12
C CYS A 34 -13.46 2.92 1.05
N PHE A 35 -12.62 2.26 1.87
CA PHE A 35 -13.11 1.40 2.95
C PHE A 35 -13.55 2.17 4.20
N PHE A 36 -13.21 3.45 4.30
CA PHE A 36 -13.59 4.32 5.41
C PHE A 36 -14.67 5.31 4.99
N GLU A 37 -15.72 5.45 5.81
CA GLU A 37 -16.76 6.46 5.62
C GLU A 37 -16.16 7.86 5.47
N GLU A 38 -16.77 8.70 4.65
CA GLU A 38 -16.22 10.01 4.26
C GLU A 38 -15.79 10.86 5.46
N ASP A 39 -16.68 11.09 6.43
CA ASP A 39 -16.38 11.84 7.64
C ASP A 39 -15.20 11.24 8.43
N PHE A 40 -15.14 9.91 8.50
CA PHE A 40 -14.07 9.22 9.22
C PHE A 40 -12.74 9.30 8.46
N ARG A 41 -12.77 9.14 7.14
CA ARG A 41 -11.62 9.31 6.25
C ARG A 41 -11.03 10.72 6.38
N GLU A 42 -11.86 11.76 6.32
CA GLU A 42 -11.43 13.14 6.50
C GLU A 42 -10.77 13.37 7.86
N GLU A 43 -11.36 12.81 8.92
CA GLU A 43 -10.77 12.86 10.26
C GLU A 43 -9.38 12.21 10.28
N LEU A 44 -9.27 11.00 9.72
CA LEU A 44 -8.01 10.27 9.71
C LEU A 44 -6.92 11.02 8.91
N VAL A 45 -7.27 11.65 7.79
CA VAL A 45 -6.36 12.49 7.01
C VAL A 45 -5.90 13.71 7.82
N LYS A 46 -6.84 14.42 8.44
CA LYS A 46 -6.55 15.58 9.30
C LYS A 46 -5.59 15.23 10.44
N ASN A 47 -5.78 14.05 11.04
CA ASN A 47 -4.98 13.58 12.16
C ASN A 47 -3.72 12.80 11.73
N ARG A 48 -3.40 12.76 10.43
CA ARG A 48 -2.26 11.99 9.87
C ARG A 48 -2.25 10.53 10.36
N SER A 49 -3.45 9.98 10.52
CA SER A 49 -3.70 8.64 11.06
C SER A 49 -3.81 7.58 9.96
N LEU A 50 -3.62 7.97 8.70
CA LEU A 50 -3.49 7.08 7.56
C LEU A 50 -2.09 7.20 6.97
N HIS A 51 -1.39 6.07 6.89
CA HIS A 51 -0.17 5.94 6.09
C HIS A 51 -0.57 5.29 4.76
N GLY A 52 -1.38 6.00 3.98
CA GLY A 52 -2.14 5.45 2.86
C GLY A 52 -1.54 5.67 1.46
N GLY A 53 -0.47 6.46 1.29
CA GLY A 53 0.08 6.62 -0.05
C GLY A 53 1.26 7.58 -0.27
N PRO A 54 1.96 7.45 -1.42
CA PRO A 54 1.95 6.29 -2.33
C PRO A 54 2.81 5.12 -1.78
N CYS A 55 2.49 3.89 -2.19
CA CYS A 55 3.28 2.71 -1.83
C CYS A 55 4.71 2.83 -2.35
N GLN A 56 5.69 2.46 -1.53
CA GLN A 56 7.10 2.51 -1.96
C GLN A 56 7.40 1.53 -3.12
N LEU A 57 6.57 0.49 -3.27
CA LEU A 57 6.63 -0.45 -4.38
C LEU A 57 6.35 0.21 -5.75
N SER A 58 5.51 1.25 -5.78
CA SER A 58 5.20 1.99 -7.02
C SER A 58 6.15 3.17 -7.23
N SER A 59 6.49 3.91 -6.17
CA SER A 59 7.36 5.08 -6.29
C SER A 59 8.83 4.74 -6.54
N GLY A 60 9.31 3.57 -6.06
CA GLY A 60 10.73 3.26 -6.05
C GLY A 60 11.57 4.09 -5.08
N SER A 61 10.94 4.90 -4.24
CA SER A 61 11.62 5.80 -3.32
C SER A 61 12.27 5.10 -2.12
N ASN A 62 12.09 3.78 -2.00
CA ASN A 62 12.71 2.98 -0.96
C ASN A 62 12.98 1.54 -1.46
N PHE A 63 13.84 0.84 -0.74
CA PHE A 63 14.14 -0.58 -0.87
C PHE A 63 14.55 -1.12 0.49
N VAL A 64 14.62 -2.44 0.61
CA VAL A 64 15.12 -3.14 1.79
C VAL A 64 16.39 -3.87 1.40
N VAL A 65 17.37 -3.89 2.29
CA VAL A 65 18.56 -4.74 2.16
C VAL A 65 18.41 -5.87 3.16
N ASP A 66 18.34 -7.11 2.67
CA ASP A 66 18.30 -8.30 3.50
C ASP A 66 19.72 -8.67 3.99
N TYR A 67 19.83 -9.56 4.99
CA TYR A 67 21.10 -9.88 5.66
C TYR A 67 22.18 -10.46 4.71
N ASN A 68 21.76 -11.05 3.59
CA ASN A 68 22.62 -11.62 2.55
C ASN A 68 22.96 -10.62 1.43
N GLY A 69 22.58 -9.35 1.59
CA GLY A 69 22.77 -8.29 0.61
C GLY A 69 21.70 -8.23 -0.47
N ASP A 70 20.66 -9.07 -0.42
CA ASP A 70 19.56 -8.99 -1.38
C ASP A 70 18.84 -7.64 -1.26
N ILE A 71 18.57 -7.04 -2.41
CA ILE A 71 17.75 -5.84 -2.52
C ILE A 71 16.31 -6.31 -2.73
N LEU A 72 15.44 -6.01 -1.77
CA LEU A 72 14.02 -6.31 -1.84
C LEU A 72 13.23 -5.01 -2.08
N PRO A 73 12.12 -5.07 -2.82
CA PRO A 73 11.29 -3.89 -3.07
C PRO A 73 10.43 -3.50 -1.85
N CYS A 74 10.17 -4.43 -0.92
CA CYS A 74 9.50 -4.20 0.37
C CYS A 74 9.85 -5.34 1.35
N THR A 75 9.71 -5.10 2.65
CA THR A 75 9.93 -6.09 3.71
C THR A 75 9.05 -7.34 3.60
N HIS A 76 7.89 -7.25 2.95
CA HIS A 76 6.98 -8.38 2.74
C HIS A 76 7.36 -9.26 1.53
N MET A 77 8.44 -8.92 0.81
CA MET A 77 8.89 -9.62 -0.41
C MET A 77 10.16 -10.45 -0.17
N THR A 78 10.38 -10.92 1.06
CA THR A 78 11.47 -11.85 1.38
C THR A 78 11.40 -13.08 0.48
N GLY A 79 12.56 -13.47 -0.09
CA GLY A 79 12.65 -14.55 -1.08
C GLY A 79 12.41 -14.13 -2.52
N PHE A 80 12.12 -12.85 -2.80
CA PHE A 80 11.95 -12.31 -4.15
C PHE A 80 12.86 -11.09 -4.39
N PRO A 81 14.19 -11.28 -4.45
CA PRO A 81 15.12 -10.19 -4.67
C PRO A 81 15.00 -9.58 -6.07
N VAL A 82 15.22 -8.26 -6.15
CA VAL A 82 15.29 -7.51 -7.42
C VAL A 82 16.72 -7.11 -7.79
N GLY A 83 17.68 -7.46 -6.94
CA GLY A 83 19.11 -7.22 -7.12
C GLY A 83 19.88 -7.66 -5.86
N ASN A 84 21.18 -7.45 -5.84
CA ASN A 84 22.03 -7.71 -4.67
C ASN A 84 23.10 -6.62 -4.56
N ILE A 85 23.35 -6.12 -3.34
CA ILE A 85 24.36 -5.09 -3.08
C ILE A 85 25.78 -5.63 -3.05
N PHE A 86 25.98 -6.95 -3.06
CA PHE A 86 27.28 -7.59 -3.15
C PHE A 86 27.54 -8.05 -4.58
N THR A 87 28.72 -7.72 -5.09
CA THR A 87 29.22 -8.17 -6.40
C THR A 87 30.60 -8.75 -6.21
N ASN A 88 30.82 -10.03 -6.58
CA ASN A 88 32.14 -10.70 -6.60
C ASN A 88 33.12 -10.13 -5.55
N GLU A 89 32.73 -10.23 -4.26
CA GLU A 89 33.48 -9.84 -3.05
C GLU A 89 33.47 -8.35 -2.61
N ASN A 90 32.74 -7.46 -3.28
CA ASN A 90 32.65 -6.04 -2.91
C ASN A 90 31.21 -5.54 -2.79
N VAL A 91 31.04 -4.45 -2.03
CA VAL A 91 29.77 -3.70 -2.01
C VAL A 91 29.64 -2.88 -3.30
N LEU A 92 28.46 -2.93 -3.90
CA LEU A 92 28.09 -2.20 -5.11
C LEU A 92 28.28 -0.70 -4.90
N LYS A 93 28.98 -0.06 -5.84
CA LYS A 93 29.14 1.40 -5.84
C LYS A 93 27.81 2.08 -6.11
N LYS A 94 27.64 3.30 -5.58
CA LYS A 94 26.43 4.10 -5.73
C LYS A 94 25.99 4.24 -7.18
N GLU A 95 26.93 4.52 -8.09
CA GLU A 95 26.64 4.76 -9.51
C GLU A 95 26.08 3.49 -10.16
N ASN A 96 26.72 2.36 -9.92
CA ASN A 96 26.28 1.05 -10.41
C ASN A 96 24.92 0.65 -9.80
N PHE A 97 24.70 0.96 -8.52
CA PHE A 97 23.39 0.78 -7.89
C PHE A 97 22.32 1.60 -8.58
N LEU A 98 22.55 2.89 -8.81
CA LEU A 98 21.56 3.76 -9.43
C LEU A 98 21.27 3.36 -10.87
N GLU A 99 22.27 2.89 -11.61
CA GLU A 99 22.09 2.33 -12.94
C GLU A 99 21.22 1.07 -12.90
N MET A 100 21.60 0.07 -12.10
CA MET A 100 20.83 -1.18 -11.96
C MET A 100 19.42 -0.94 -11.41
N TYR A 101 19.25 -0.02 -10.46
CA TYR A 101 17.97 0.23 -9.82
C TYR A 101 17.01 1.05 -10.67
N ASN A 102 17.51 1.94 -11.55
CA ASN A 102 16.67 2.84 -12.34
C ASN A 102 16.60 2.50 -13.84
N SER A 103 17.48 1.65 -14.35
CA SER A 103 17.47 1.24 -15.75
C SER A 103 16.12 0.61 -16.13
N PRO A 104 15.44 1.08 -17.19
CA PRO A 104 14.18 0.51 -17.66
C PRO A 104 14.25 -0.98 -17.98
N GLU A 105 15.45 -1.48 -18.32
CA GLU A 105 15.64 -2.88 -18.67
C GLU A 105 15.81 -3.80 -17.48
N GLU A 106 16.09 -3.25 -16.31
CA GLU A 106 16.39 -4.02 -15.11
C GLU A 106 15.13 -4.36 -14.30
N ILE A 107 15.26 -5.43 -13.51
CA ILE A 107 14.17 -5.99 -12.70
C ILE A 107 13.51 -4.93 -11.80
N PRO A 108 14.24 -4.06 -11.07
CA PRO A 108 13.62 -3.08 -10.19
C PRO A 108 12.67 -2.13 -10.94
N SER A 109 13.04 -1.67 -12.14
CA SER A 109 12.22 -0.75 -12.93
C SER A 109 10.98 -1.42 -13.51
N LYS A 110 11.15 -2.60 -14.10
CA LYS A 110 10.04 -3.43 -14.61
C LYS A 110 9.06 -3.83 -13.50
N PHE A 111 9.58 -4.06 -12.29
CA PHE A 111 8.76 -4.36 -11.12
C PHE A 111 7.92 -3.14 -10.71
N ARG A 112 8.52 -1.95 -10.61
CA ARG A 112 7.78 -0.71 -10.28
C ARG A 112 6.68 -0.42 -11.28
N GLU A 113 6.95 -0.55 -12.58
CA GLU A 113 5.95 -0.33 -13.63
C GLU A 113 4.71 -1.22 -13.43
N LYS A 114 4.92 -2.50 -13.06
CA LYS A 114 3.82 -3.42 -12.75
C LYS A 114 3.05 -3.03 -11.48
N MET A 115 3.75 -2.52 -10.47
CA MET A 115 3.17 -2.15 -9.17
C MET A 115 2.53 -0.75 -9.17
N SER A 116 2.84 0.11 -10.15
CA SER A 116 2.27 1.45 -10.30
C SER A 116 0.88 1.48 -10.92
N ARG A 117 0.28 0.32 -11.18
CA ARG A 117 -1.09 0.22 -11.70
C ARG A 117 -2.10 0.37 -10.56
N THR A 118 -3.25 0.96 -10.87
CA THR A 118 -4.39 0.97 -9.95
C THR A 118 -4.87 -0.45 -9.68
N ALA A 119 -5.31 -0.70 -8.45
CA ALA A 119 -5.76 -2.03 -8.05
C ALA A 119 -7.05 -2.46 -8.76
N SER A 120 -7.98 -1.53 -9.00
CA SER A 120 -9.25 -1.77 -9.68
C SER A 120 -9.60 -0.58 -10.59
N THR A 121 -10.41 -0.83 -11.62
CA THR A 121 -11.05 0.20 -12.45
C THR A 121 -11.83 1.23 -11.62
N LYS A 122 -12.35 0.83 -10.45
CA LYS A 122 -13.05 1.71 -9.50
C LYS A 122 -12.12 2.67 -8.75
N CYS A 123 -10.80 2.44 -8.81
CA CYS A 123 -9.80 3.34 -8.24
C CYS A 123 -9.50 4.55 -9.13
N ASP A 124 -9.91 4.54 -10.40
CA ASP A 124 -9.69 5.63 -11.37
C ASP A 124 -10.73 6.77 -11.24
N ALA A 125 -11.45 6.81 -10.11
CA ALA A 125 -12.52 7.77 -9.88
C ALA A 125 -11.97 9.19 -9.60
N PRO A 126 -12.48 10.23 -10.27
CA PRO A 126 -11.98 11.61 -10.18
C PRO A 126 -12.11 12.26 -8.77
N LYS A 127 -12.79 11.59 -7.84
CA LYS A 127 -12.90 12.00 -6.42
C LYS A 127 -11.81 11.42 -5.51
N CYS A 128 -10.93 10.56 -6.02
CA CYS A 128 -9.79 10.05 -5.28
C CYS A 128 -8.60 11.04 -5.39
N ASP A 129 -8.80 12.30 -5.00
CA ASP A 129 -7.77 13.38 -4.98
C ASP A 129 -6.73 13.19 -3.84
N GLN A 130 -6.67 12.00 -3.28
CA GLN A 130 -5.73 11.63 -2.22
C GLN A 130 -4.69 10.68 -2.81
N SER A 131 -3.48 10.64 -2.24
CA SER A 131 -2.35 9.80 -2.68
C SER A 131 -2.58 8.27 -2.62
N CYS A 132 -3.85 7.84 -2.48
CA CYS A 132 -4.28 6.45 -2.44
C CYS A 132 -4.02 5.75 -3.77
N THR A 133 -3.45 4.56 -3.68
CA THR A 133 -3.14 3.68 -4.84
C THR A 133 -4.00 2.42 -4.85
N GLY A 134 -5.08 2.39 -4.05
CA GLY A 134 -5.93 1.20 -3.89
C GLY A 134 -5.41 0.20 -2.86
N GLY A 135 -4.61 0.65 -1.89
CA GLY A 135 -4.06 -0.19 -0.81
C GLY A 135 -2.81 -0.99 -1.20
N CYS A 136 -2.40 -1.92 -0.33
CA CYS A 136 -1.21 -2.73 -0.56
C CYS A 136 -1.42 -3.75 -1.70
N PRO A 137 -0.57 -3.76 -2.76
CA PRO A 137 -0.74 -4.69 -3.88
C PRO A 137 -0.56 -6.16 -3.51
N LEU A 138 0.05 -6.46 -2.35
CA LEU A 138 0.19 -7.83 -1.86
C LEU A 138 -1.13 -8.41 -1.35
N ILE A 139 -2.07 -7.57 -0.91
CA ILE A 139 -3.42 -8.02 -0.55
C ILE A 139 -4.13 -8.57 -1.80
N TRP A 140 -3.93 -7.92 -2.95
CA TRP A 140 -4.54 -8.28 -4.23
C TRP A 140 -3.88 -9.49 -4.93
N LYS A 141 -2.85 -10.08 -4.31
CA LYS A 141 -2.37 -11.41 -4.71
C LYS A 141 -3.28 -12.53 -4.23
N VAL A 142 -4.17 -12.25 -3.28
CA VAL A 142 -5.03 -13.24 -2.64
C VAL A 142 -6.51 -12.96 -2.87
N PHE A 143 -6.87 -11.68 -3.02
CA PHE A 143 -8.24 -11.24 -3.26
C PHE A 143 -8.36 -10.54 -4.62
N ASP A 144 -9.54 -10.63 -5.24
CA ASP A 144 -9.84 -9.87 -6.45
C ASP A 144 -10.21 -8.42 -6.07
N PRO A 145 -9.39 -7.43 -6.43
CA PRO A 145 -9.68 -6.02 -6.13
C PRO A 145 -10.94 -5.51 -6.84
N GLU A 146 -11.34 -6.07 -7.99
CA GLU A 146 -12.57 -5.67 -8.66
C GLU A 146 -13.82 -6.09 -7.87
N GLU A 147 -13.75 -7.19 -7.13
CA GLU A 147 -14.84 -7.64 -6.26
C GLU A 147 -14.82 -6.93 -4.91
N GLU A 148 -13.63 -6.69 -4.34
CA GLU A 148 -13.49 -6.24 -2.96
C GLU A 148 -13.47 -4.71 -2.81
N ILE A 149 -13.05 -3.95 -3.83
CA ILE A 149 -13.00 -2.48 -3.76
C ILE A 149 -14.37 -1.91 -4.14
N PRO A 150 -15.02 -1.12 -3.25
CA PRO A 150 -16.32 -0.54 -3.54
C PRO A 150 -16.22 0.66 -4.49
N GLY A 151 -15.09 1.38 -4.50
CA GLY A 151 -15.00 2.69 -5.14
C GLY A 151 -15.61 3.80 -4.27
N ILE A 152 -15.21 5.05 -4.50
CA ILE A 152 -15.60 6.17 -3.63
C ILE A 152 -17.06 6.63 -3.86
N GLU A 153 -17.65 6.24 -5.00
CA GLU A 153 -19.01 6.63 -5.40
C GLU A 153 -20.11 5.66 -4.91
N LEU A 154 -19.74 4.44 -4.51
CA LEU A 154 -20.68 3.37 -4.13
C LEU A 154 -20.71 3.09 -2.63
N GLN A 155 -20.09 3.95 -1.82
CA GLN A 155 -19.93 3.75 -0.38
C GLN A 155 -21.28 3.53 0.35
N GLN A 156 -22.34 4.20 -0.08
CA GLN A 156 -23.69 4.09 0.50
C GLN A 156 -24.39 2.74 0.26
N GLU A 157 -23.99 1.99 -0.77
CA GLU A 157 -24.60 0.70 -1.10
C GLU A 157 -23.92 -0.46 -0.35
N TRP A 158 -22.62 -0.33 -0.05
CA TRP A 158 -21.82 -1.36 0.62
C TRP A 158 -22.04 -1.48 2.12
N ASP A 159 -22.41 -0.38 2.79
CA ASP A 159 -22.80 -0.40 4.21
C ASP A 159 -24.07 -1.23 4.49
N LYS A 160 -24.82 -1.60 3.44
CA LYS A 160 -25.93 -2.56 3.52
C LYS A 160 -25.45 -4.02 3.47
N VAL A 161 -24.42 -4.31 2.68
CA VAL A 161 -23.86 -5.66 2.50
C VAL A 161 -22.98 -6.08 3.69
N ALA A 162 -22.32 -5.12 4.35
CA ALA A 162 -21.46 -5.39 5.51
C ALA A 162 -22.21 -5.69 6.83
N LYS A 163 -23.54 -5.66 6.82
CA LYS A 163 -24.41 -5.91 7.98
C LYS A 163 -25.08 -7.30 7.97
N ASP A 164 -24.85 -8.08 6.92
CA ASP A 164 -25.26 -9.48 6.77
C ASP A 164 -24.06 -10.43 6.94
#